data_AF-A0A967N1S5-F1
#
_entry.id   AF-A0A967N1S5-F1
#
_cell.length_a   1.000
_cell.length_b   1.000
_cell.length_c   1.000
_cell.angle_alpha   90.00
_cell.angle_beta   90.00
_cell.angle_gamma   90.00
#
_symmetry.space_group_name_H-M   'P 1'
#
loop_
_entity.id
_entity.type
_entity.pdbx_description
1 polymer ?
#
loop_
_entity_poly.entity_id
_entity_poly.type
_entity_poly.pdbx_seq_one_letter_code
_entity_poly.pdbx_strand_id
1 'polypeptide(L)'
;MSVQQTTDGGYVIAGSTESFGAGSNDVYLIKLCSEGTLSGDLNCDGTVNFKDLEILVSQWLQPRSILYHADIYGIGDGITNFLDLCVIGDQFLTTDPRVPDDMVYIPAGEFQMGDHHDGKTNALPVHTVALGSFYMSKYEITNQQYTDFLNSAYPAQIKVVGGVVYAADDTSKSFPYCDMSSYDADSQINFSDPDFIVNIKDGTTDMSDHPMVEVSWYGCVAYCNWKSQQEGLESCYDLSTWGCDFTKNGFRLPTEAEWEYAARGGNHSPYYRYPWGDSINSSMVNYWASGDPYETGAFPWTTPIGYYDGNQIPAGTDMANGYGLYDVVGNVWEWCNDWYGSYSSSPETNPTGPVSGSYHVLRGAGWNNGGGGGYYHRVAIRYDDYPGDHSYYGFGFRIVLDLGLPLLGQASNPNPADGSLGVSKTADLSWTAGSYTTSHDVYFGTNNPPPFIGNQSLTTFDPGEMDYSTTYYWRIDEIGNAGKTYGLVWSFTTLSSPPPPPP
;
A
#
# COMPACT_ATOMS: atom_id res chain seq x y z
N MET A 1 43.62 5.87 9.12
CA MET A 1 42.55 6.89 9.22
C MET A 1 43.17 8.26 9.11
N SER A 2 42.64 9.12 8.23
CA SER A 2 43.05 10.50 8.01
C SER A 2 41.84 11.41 8.17
N VAL A 3 42.00 12.58 8.78
CA VAL A 3 40.91 13.57 8.97
C VAL A 3 41.38 14.91 8.43
N GLN A 4 40.56 15.55 7.61
CA GLN A 4 40.84 16.86 7.04
C GLN A 4 39.61 17.77 7.15
N GLN A 5 39.80 18.96 7.74
CA GLN A 5 38.75 19.96 7.81
C GLN A 5 38.49 20.56 6.42
N THR A 6 37.24 20.62 6.00
CA THR A 6 36.80 21.17 4.72
C THR A 6 36.61 22.68 4.80
N THR A 7 36.59 23.35 3.65
CA THR A 7 36.48 24.82 3.58
C THR A 7 35.13 25.36 4.06
N ASP A 8 34.12 24.49 4.17
CA ASP A 8 32.78 24.77 4.74
C ASP A 8 32.72 24.51 6.26
N GLY A 9 33.85 24.21 6.91
CA GLY A 9 33.95 24.00 8.36
C GLY A 9 33.68 22.56 8.84
N GLY A 10 33.25 21.67 7.95
CA GLY A 10 33.08 20.24 8.20
C GLY A 10 34.40 19.44 8.17
N TYR A 11 34.30 18.12 8.18
CA TYR A 11 35.46 17.22 8.16
C TYR A 11 35.28 16.07 7.19
N VAL A 12 36.32 15.72 6.46
CA VAL A 12 36.41 14.48 5.69
C VAL A 12 37.29 13.50 6.44
N ILE A 13 36.74 12.32 6.71
CA ILE A 13 37.41 11.20 7.35
C ILE A 13 37.59 10.10 6.31
N ALA A 14 38.83 9.71 6.07
CA ALA A 14 39.18 8.56 5.23
C ALA A 14 39.74 7.44 6.10
N GLY A 15 39.17 6.24 6.00
CA GLY A 15 39.57 5.06 6.77
C GLY A 15 39.56 3.80 5.92
N SER A 16 40.14 2.74 6.45
CA SER A 16 40.03 1.40 5.88
C SER A 16 39.64 0.41 6.96
N THR A 17 38.80 -0.56 6.61
CA THR A 17 38.47 -1.71 7.47
C THR A 17 38.93 -3.00 6.81
N GLU A 18 39.05 -4.07 7.61
CA GLU A 18 39.07 -5.43 7.08
C GLU A 18 37.70 -5.74 6.45
N SER A 19 37.73 -6.36 5.27
CA SER A 19 36.54 -6.60 4.44
C SER A 19 35.59 -7.60 5.07
N PHE A 20 34.28 -7.30 5.06
CA PHE A 20 33.22 -8.24 5.48
C PHE A 20 32.76 -9.17 4.33
N GLY A 21 33.32 -9.01 3.12
CA GLY A 21 33.07 -9.84 1.93
C GLY A 21 34.36 -10.25 1.19
N ALA A 22 34.28 -10.53 -0.13
CA ALA A 22 35.43 -10.94 -0.94
C ALA A 22 36.39 -9.75 -1.23
N GLY A 23 37.54 -9.71 -0.54
CA GLY A 23 38.54 -8.66 -0.67
C GLY A 23 39.49 -8.59 0.53
N SER A 24 40.48 -7.69 0.51
CA SER A 24 41.42 -7.52 1.63
C SER A 24 41.10 -6.35 2.57
N ASN A 25 40.64 -5.20 2.04
CA ASN A 25 40.24 -4.03 2.82
C ASN A 25 39.15 -3.25 2.08
N ASP A 26 38.18 -2.71 2.83
CA ASP A 26 37.23 -1.72 2.31
C ASP A 26 37.71 -0.31 2.67
N VAL A 27 37.46 0.66 1.81
CA VAL A 27 37.81 2.08 2.06
C VAL A 27 36.53 2.86 2.33
N TYR A 28 36.49 3.58 3.46
CA TYR A 28 35.41 4.48 3.79
C TYR A 28 35.83 5.93 3.62
N LEU A 29 34.93 6.72 3.04
CA LEU A 29 35.02 8.18 2.97
C LEU A 29 33.76 8.76 3.61
N ILE A 30 33.92 9.43 4.75
CA ILE A 30 32.81 10.00 5.53
C ILE A 30 32.99 11.52 5.57
N LYS A 31 31.97 12.26 5.15
CA LYS A 31 31.93 13.72 5.34
C LYS A 31 31.01 14.04 6.52
N LEU A 32 31.53 14.74 7.51
CA LEU A 32 30.81 15.24 8.68
C LEU A 32 30.61 16.75 8.56
N CYS A 33 29.48 17.26 9.06
CA CYS A 33 29.26 18.69 9.23
C CYS A 33 30.15 19.26 10.36
N SER A 34 30.18 20.58 10.52
CA SER A 34 30.98 21.27 11.55
C SER A 34 30.62 20.88 12.99
N GLU A 35 29.46 20.24 13.19
CA GLU A 35 28.93 19.80 14.48
C GLU A 35 29.04 18.27 14.70
N GLY A 36 29.48 17.51 13.69
CA GLY A 36 29.83 16.09 13.82
C GLY A 36 28.69 15.08 13.65
N THR A 37 27.53 15.49 13.11
CA THR A 37 26.37 14.60 12.87
C THR A 37 26.32 13.96 11.48
N LEU A 38 25.41 12.99 11.36
CA LEU A 38 25.40 11.82 10.46
C LEU A 38 25.53 12.08 8.95
N SER A 39 25.95 11.02 8.25
CA SER A 39 25.96 10.94 6.78
C SER A 39 24.54 11.09 6.21
N GLY A 40 24.32 12.10 5.37
CA GLY A 40 23.07 12.27 4.60
C GLY A 40 22.23 13.51 4.94
N ASP A 41 22.48 14.17 6.07
CA ASP A 41 21.85 15.46 6.43
C ASP A 41 22.65 16.61 5.79
N LEU A 42 22.23 17.01 4.59
CA LEU A 42 22.95 17.97 3.75
C LEU A 42 22.60 19.42 4.09
N ASN A 43 21.46 19.67 4.73
CA ASN A 43 21.00 21.00 5.14
C ASN A 43 21.29 21.33 6.62
N CYS A 44 21.77 20.34 7.39
CA CYS A 44 22.07 20.44 8.82
C CYS A 44 20.85 20.81 9.68
N ASP A 45 19.66 20.35 9.31
CA ASP A 45 18.42 20.54 10.08
C ASP A 45 18.16 19.43 11.11
N GLY A 46 19.04 18.42 11.16
CA GLY A 46 18.95 17.29 12.07
C GLY A 46 18.04 16.16 11.57
N THR A 47 17.53 16.26 10.34
CA THR A 47 16.70 15.24 9.70
C THR A 47 17.15 15.01 8.26
N VAL A 48 17.12 13.76 7.78
CA VAL A 48 17.34 13.46 6.36
C VAL A 48 15.98 13.47 5.67
N ASN A 49 15.75 14.43 4.78
CA ASN A 49 14.45 14.65 4.13
C ASN A 49 14.60 15.14 2.67
N PHE A 50 13.47 15.42 1.99
CA PHE A 50 13.46 15.84 0.58
C PHE A 50 14.31 17.09 0.30
N LYS A 51 14.51 17.97 1.29
CA LYS A 51 15.36 19.16 1.13
C LYS A 51 16.84 18.79 1.02
N ASP A 52 17.26 17.70 1.64
CA ASP A 52 18.60 17.16 1.47
C ASP A 52 18.76 16.57 0.07
N LEU A 53 17.72 15.91 -0.46
CA LEU A 53 17.70 15.45 -1.84
C LEU A 53 17.75 16.62 -2.85
N GLU A 54 17.04 17.71 -2.61
CA GLU A 54 17.14 18.94 -3.42
C GLU A 54 18.56 19.53 -3.41
N ILE A 55 19.23 19.49 -2.26
CA ILE A 55 20.63 19.93 -2.14
C ILE A 55 21.55 18.98 -2.90
N LEU A 56 21.34 17.67 -2.81
CA LEU A 56 22.12 16.67 -3.54
C LEU A 56 21.98 16.87 -5.05
N VAL A 57 20.75 17.02 -5.54
CA VAL A 57 20.42 17.24 -6.96
C VAL A 57 20.99 18.58 -7.46
N SER A 58 20.87 19.65 -6.69
CA SER A 58 21.41 20.97 -7.06
C SER A 58 22.94 21.02 -7.09
N GLN A 59 23.63 20.22 -6.27
CA GLN A 59 25.08 20.04 -6.32
C GLN A 59 25.53 19.16 -7.49
N TRP A 60 24.73 18.16 -7.87
CA TRP A 60 24.94 17.32 -9.05
C TRP A 60 24.83 18.08 -10.37
N LEU A 61 23.94 19.07 -10.46
CA LEU A 61 23.74 19.91 -11.66
C LEU A 61 24.82 20.98 -11.88
N GLN A 62 25.80 21.11 -10.98
CA GLN A 62 26.92 22.02 -11.18
C GLN A 62 27.92 21.45 -12.20
N PRO A 63 28.43 22.23 -13.18
CA PRO A 63 29.31 21.73 -14.26
C PRO A 63 30.69 21.19 -13.83
N ARG A 64 30.94 20.97 -12.53
CA ARG A 64 32.24 20.58 -11.95
C ARG A 64 32.14 19.65 -10.73
N SER A 65 31.04 18.94 -10.51
CA SER A 65 30.95 17.91 -9.48
C SER A 65 31.74 16.67 -9.91
N ILE A 66 32.75 16.28 -9.12
CA ILE A 66 33.57 15.08 -9.32
C ILE A 66 33.02 14.00 -8.38
N LEU A 67 32.07 13.19 -8.84
CA LEU A 67 31.79 11.88 -8.27
C LEU A 67 31.97 10.85 -9.39
N TYR A 68 33.19 10.31 -9.49
CA TYR A 68 33.46 9.15 -10.31
C TYR A 68 33.09 7.90 -9.52
N HIS A 69 32.19 7.10 -10.09
CA HIS A 69 31.78 5.74 -9.68
C HIS A 69 30.94 5.63 -8.40
N ALA A 70 29.62 5.77 -8.56
CA ALA A 70 28.63 5.08 -7.73
C ALA A 70 27.73 4.30 -8.70
N ASP A 71 28.12 3.05 -8.96
CA ASP A 71 27.28 2.03 -9.60
C ASP A 71 26.63 1.28 -8.42
N ILE A 72 25.33 1.56 -8.18
CA ILE A 72 24.59 1.01 -7.04
C ILE A 72 23.71 -0.12 -7.57
N TYR A 73 23.81 -1.27 -6.90
CA TYR A 73 23.28 -2.57 -7.33
C TYR A 73 21.79 -2.52 -7.71
N GLY A 74 21.47 -2.97 -8.93
CA GLY A 74 20.10 -3.14 -9.44
C GLY A 74 20.06 -3.41 -10.95
N ILE A 75 21.01 -2.85 -11.71
CA ILE A 75 21.10 -3.00 -13.17
C ILE A 75 22.48 -3.41 -13.71
N GLY A 76 23.56 -3.24 -12.93
CA GLY A 76 24.88 -3.82 -13.21
C GLY A 76 25.43 -3.51 -14.61
N ASP A 77 25.08 -2.36 -15.18
CA ASP A 77 25.45 -1.96 -16.54
C ASP A 77 26.74 -1.13 -16.59
N GLY A 78 27.31 -0.78 -15.43
CA GLY A 78 28.53 0.00 -15.31
C GLY A 78 28.37 1.47 -15.68
N ILE A 79 27.14 1.99 -15.78
CA ILE A 79 26.84 3.37 -16.19
C ILE A 79 25.84 4.01 -15.22
N THR A 80 26.32 4.95 -14.40
CA THR A 80 25.45 5.78 -13.55
C THR A 80 24.46 6.60 -14.39
N ASN A 81 23.16 6.35 -14.24
CA ASN A 81 22.06 6.93 -15.00
C ASN A 81 20.79 7.17 -14.14
N PHE A 82 19.67 7.53 -14.79
CA PHE A 82 18.41 7.87 -14.11
C PHE A 82 17.82 6.69 -13.31
N LEU A 83 18.06 5.46 -13.73
CA LEU A 83 17.60 4.26 -13.03
C LEU A 83 18.33 4.08 -11.69
N ASP A 84 19.63 4.36 -11.62
CA ASP A 84 20.38 4.38 -10.36
C ASP A 84 19.86 5.46 -9.42
N LEU A 85 19.46 6.62 -9.97
CA LEU A 85 18.84 7.70 -9.20
C LEU A 85 17.45 7.32 -8.65
N CYS A 86 16.68 6.52 -9.39
CA CYS A 86 15.42 5.96 -8.89
C CYS A 86 15.65 4.98 -7.75
N VAL A 87 16.67 4.12 -7.82
CA VAL A 87 17.04 3.18 -6.74
C VAL A 87 17.52 3.93 -5.49
N ILE A 88 18.33 4.98 -5.67
CA ILE A 88 18.76 5.85 -4.55
C ILE A 88 17.57 6.61 -3.96
N GLY A 89 16.68 7.14 -4.80
CA GLY A 89 15.46 7.83 -4.36
C GLY A 89 14.55 6.89 -3.58
N ASP A 90 14.39 5.66 -4.02
CA ASP A 90 13.64 4.61 -3.33
C ASP A 90 14.30 4.27 -1.99
N GLN A 91 15.63 4.06 -1.94
CA GLN A 91 16.37 3.83 -0.69
C GLN A 91 16.36 5.03 0.28
N PHE A 92 16.34 6.27 -0.21
CA PHE A 92 16.25 7.48 0.62
C PHE A 92 14.82 7.77 1.10
N LEU A 93 13.79 7.27 0.42
CA LEU A 93 12.37 7.43 0.79
C LEU A 93 11.81 6.26 1.62
N THR A 94 12.46 5.10 1.59
CA THR A 94 11.96 3.85 2.21
C THR A 94 12.55 3.53 3.59
N THR A 95 13.65 4.15 4.02
CA THR A 95 14.19 3.89 5.37
C THR A 95 13.57 4.81 6.42
N ASP A 96 12.24 4.78 6.56
CA ASP A 96 11.64 5.22 7.82
C ASP A 96 11.89 4.09 8.84
N PRO A 97 12.68 4.30 9.91
CA PRO A 97 12.97 3.25 10.87
C PRO A 97 11.73 2.74 11.63
N ARG A 98 10.57 3.38 11.44
CA ARG A 98 9.27 2.93 11.95
C ARG A 98 8.59 1.91 11.03
N VAL A 99 9.06 1.75 9.80
CA VAL A 99 8.50 0.81 8.82
C VAL A 99 9.37 -0.46 8.82
N PRO A 100 8.78 -1.63 9.04
CA PRO A 100 9.50 -2.90 8.89
C PRO A 100 10.04 -3.12 7.48
N ASP A 101 11.22 -3.74 7.38
CA ASP A 101 11.93 -4.02 6.10
C ASP A 101 11.11 -4.86 5.10
N ASP A 102 10.08 -5.56 5.59
CA ASP A 102 9.18 -6.42 4.80
C ASP A 102 7.91 -5.70 4.31
N MET A 103 7.86 -4.37 4.39
CA MET A 103 6.80 -3.55 3.80
C MET A 103 7.28 -2.75 2.59
N VAL A 104 6.37 -2.54 1.64
CA VAL A 104 6.58 -1.71 0.45
C VAL A 104 5.73 -0.45 0.51
N TYR A 105 6.31 0.67 0.08
CA TYR A 105 5.62 1.95 -0.03
C TYR A 105 4.66 1.92 -1.22
N ILE A 106 3.38 2.20 -0.96
CA ILE A 106 2.35 2.34 -1.97
C ILE A 106 2.04 3.83 -2.13
N PRO A 107 2.31 4.44 -3.30
CA PRO A 107 2.14 5.87 -3.50
C PRO A 107 0.66 6.27 -3.48
N ALA A 108 0.38 7.52 -3.07
CA ALA A 108 -0.94 8.11 -3.21
C ALA A 108 -1.32 8.21 -4.70
N GLY A 109 -2.59 8.03 -5.03
CA GLY A 109 -3.02 8.10 -6.42
C GLY A 109 -4.52 7.91 -6.63
N GLU A 110 -4.95 8.16 -7.86
CA GLU A 110 -6.29 7.87 -8.34
C GLU A 110 -6.24 6.67 -9.28
N PHE A 111 -7.24 5.80 -9.19
CA PHE A 111 -7.46 4.70 -10.13
C PHE A 111 -8.96 4.44 -10.31
N GLN A 112 -9.30 3.69 -11.35
CA GLN A 112 -10.63 3.13 -11.54
C GLN A 112 -10.65 1.75 -10.89
N MET A 113 -11.47 1.59 -9.86
CA MET A 113 -11.68 0.33 -9.17
C MET A 113 -12.79 -0.47 -9.87
N GLY A 114 -12.58 -1.78 -10.05
CA GLY A 114 -13.55 -2.70 -10.62
C GLY A 114 -13.15 -3.34 -11.96
N ASP A 115 -14.08 -4.10 -12.55
CA ASP A 115 -13.84 -4.91 -13.75
C ASP A 115 -14.01 -4.11 -15.05
N HIS A 116 -12.89 -3.87 -15.71
CA HIS A 116 -12.79 -3.12 -16.98
C HIS A 116 -13.00 -3.99 -18.22
N HIS A 117 -13.28 -5.29 -18.06
CA HIS A 117 -13.28 -6.22 -19.18
C HIS A 117 -14.68 -6.73 -19.51
N ASP A 118 -15.01 -7.93 -19.06
CA ASP A 118 -16.19 -8.67 -19.54
C ASP A 118 -17.42 -8.51 -18.63
N GLY A 119 -17.29 -7.72 -17.56
CA GLY A 119 -18.36 -7.46 -16.59
C GLY A 119 -18.86 -8.71 -15.90
N LYS A 120 -18.05 -9.78 -15.89
CA LYS A 120 -18.43 -11.06 -15.28
C LYS A 120 -18.17 -11.08 -13.78
N THR A 121 -17.30 -10.21 -13.28
CA THR A 121 -17.09 -10.08 -11.83
C THR A 121 -18.31 -9.44 -11.15
N ASN A 122 -18.33 -9.55 -9.82
CA ASN A 122 -19.15 -8.78 -8.89
C ASN A 122 -18.57 -7.38 -8.58
N ALA A 123 -17.50 -6.96 -9.27
CA ALA A 123 -16.81 -5.69 -9.06
C ALA A 123 -17.27 -4.62 -10.05
N LEU A 124 -18.58 -4.35 -10.04
CA LEU A 124 -19.22 -3.32 -10.84
C LEU A 124 -20.12 -2.43 -9.95
N PRO A 125 -20.34 -1.17 -10.33
CA PRO A 125 -19.74 -0.48 -11.48
C PRO A 125 -18.25 -0.17 -11.29
N VAL A 126 -17.54 -0.01 -12.41
CA VAL A 126 -16.23 0.66 -12.39
C VAL A 126 -16.43 2.08 -11.89
N HIS A 127 -15.61 2.53 -10.95
CA HIS A 127 -15.72 3.85 -10.33
C HIS A 127 -14.34 4.40 -9.94
N THR A 128 -14.23 5.72 -9.88
CA THR A 128 -13.01 6.41 -9.47
C THR A 128 -12.80 6.28 -7.96
N VAL A 129 -11.58 5.92 -7.58
CA VAL A 129 -11.11 5.94 -6.18
C VAL A 129 -9.77 6.64 -6.10
N ALA A 130 -9.66 7.54 -5.13
CA ALA A 130 -8.46 8.21 -4.70
C ALA A 130 -7.99 7.65 -3.35
N LEU A 131 -6.71 7.31 -3.27
CA LEU A 131 -6.08 6.80 -2.07
C LEU A 131 -4.92 7.69 -1.63
N GLY A 132 -4.78 7.85 -0.32
CA GLY A 132 -3.53 8.32 0.29
C GLY A 132 -2.42 7.30 0.14
N SER A 133 -1.18 7.70 0.42
CA SER A 133 -0.06 6.75 0.45
C SER A 133 -0.09 5.94 1.74
N PHE A 134 0.28 4.67 1.66
CA PHE A 134 0.36 3.75 2.79
C PHE A 134 1.48 2.74 2.53
N TYR A 135 1.79 1.90 3.53
CA TYR A 135 2.71 0.78 3.34
C TYR A 135 1.92 -0.53 3.35
N MET A 136 2.30 -1.48 2.50
CA MET A 136 1.69 -2.81 2.44
C MET A 136 2.75 -3.88 2.64
N SER A 137 2.44 -4.95 3.37
CA SER A 137 3.39 -6.04 3.52
C SER A 137 3.68 -6.67 2.15
N LYS A 138 4.98 -6.85 1.88
CA LYS A 138 5.49 -7.39 0.63
C LYS A 138 4.86 -8.74 0.28
N TYR A 139 4.61 -9.52 1.32
CA TYR A 139 4.07 -10.87 1.28
C TYR A 139 2.82 -11.01 2.15
N GLU A 140 2.12 -12.13 1.98
CA GLU A 140 1.12 -12.63 2.93
C GLU A 140 1.76 -12.90 4.30
N ILE A 141 0.99 -12.82 5.38
CA ILE A 141 1.47 -13.17 6.72
C ILE A 141 1.71 -14.68 6.79
N THR A 142 2.89 -15.07 7.25
CA THR A 142 3.32 -16.47 7.34
C THR A 142 2.81 -17.19 8.58
N ASN A 143 2.82 -18.53 8.54
CA ASN A 143 2.54 -19.36 9.72
C ASN A 143 3.52 -19.06 10.86
N GLN A 144 4.80 -18.80 10.56
CA GLN A 144 5.78 -18.46 11.58
C GLN A 144 5.46 -17.12 12.25
N GLN A 145 5.20 -16.06 11.47
CA GLN A 145 4.84 -14.76 12.02
C GLN A 145 3.58 -14.84 12.90
N TYR A 146 2.56 -15.59 12.45
CA TYR A 146 1.34 -15.76 13.24
C TYR A 146 1.57 -16.63 14.49
N THR A 147 2.45 -17.64 14.42
CA THR A 147 2.85 -18.46 15.56
C THR A 147 3.59 -17.63 16.62
N ASP A 148 4.44 -16.68 16.21
CA ASP A 148 5.12 -15.75 17.11
C ASP A 148 4.12 -14.86 17.85
N PHE A 149 3.06 -14.41 17.16
CA PHE A 149 1.93 -13.75 17.79
C PHE A 149 1.27 -14.63 18.86
N LEU A 150 0.88 -15.86 18.52
CA LEU A 150 0.21 -16.76 19.44
C LEU A 150 1.07 -17.04 20.69
N ASN A 151 2.36 -17.34 20.50
CA ASN A 151 3.31 -17.55 21.59
C ASN A 151 3.50 -16.31 22.47
N SER A 152 3.54 -15.12 21.87
CA SER A 152 3.65 -13.87 22.62
C SER A 152 2.38 -13.53 23.41
N ALA A 153 1.21 -13.90 22.89
CA ALA A 153 -0.09 -13.56 23.46
C ALA A 153 -0.54 -14.56 24.54
N TYR A 154 -0.13 -15.83 24.43
CA TYR A 154 -0.56 -16.89 25.35
C TYR A 154 0.21 -16.88 26.67
N PRO A 155 -0.45 -17.19 27.82
CA PRO A 155 -1.89 -17.36 28.02
C PRO A 155 -2.61 -16.06 28.41
N ALA A 156 -1.91 -14.92 28.38
CA ALA A 156 -2.39 -13.68 28.98
C ALA A 156 -3.55 -13.04 28.18
N GLN A 157 -3.48 -13.10 26.86
CA GLN A 157 -4.41 -12.42 25.96
C GLN A 157 -5.27 -13.39 25.15
N ILE A 158 -4.83 -14.64 25.01
CA ILE A 158 -5.54 -15.68 24.25
C ILE A 158 -5.65 -16.99 25.03
N LYS A 159 -6.55 -17.86 24.58
CA LYS A 159 -6.74 -19.22 25.09
C LYS A 159 -7.02 -20.20 23.96
N VAL A 160 -6.71 -21.46 24.18
CA VAL A 160 -7.04 -22.57 23.28
C VAL A 160 -8.20 -23.36 23.87
N VAL A 161 -9.26 -23.59 23.10
CA VAL A 161 -10.41 -24.40 23.53
C VAL A 161 -10.83 -25.34 22.42
N GLY A 162 -10.67 -26.65 22.66
CA GLY A 162 -11.08 -27.67 21.69
C GLY A 162 -10.29 -27.61 20.38
N GLY A 163 -9.04 -27.13 20.42
CA GLY A 163 -8.20 -26.98 19.23
C GLY A 163 -8.42 -25.69 18.44
N VAL A 164 -9.19 -24.73 18.97
CA VAL A 164 -9.41 -23.42 18.35
C VAL A 164 -8.91 -22.31 19.28
N VAL A 165 -8.28 -21.28 18.72
CA VAL A 165 -7.78 -20.12 19.47
C VAL A 165 -8.85 -19.04 19.60
N TYR A 166 -8.98 -18.43 20.79
CA TYR A 166 -9.87 -17.30 21.07
C TYR A 166 -9.15 -16.26 21.94
N ALA A 167 -9.70 -15.05 22.01
CA ALA A 167 -9.35 -14.10 23.06
C ALA A 167 -9.58 -14.72 24.46
N ALA A 168 -8.72 -14.40 25.42
CA ALA A 168 -8.78 -14.95 26.77
C ALA A 168 -10.14 -14.65 27.44
N ASP A 169 -10.70 -13.47 27.22
CA ASP A 169 -11.97 -12.99 27.76
C ASP A 169 -13.21 -13.33 26.92
N ASP A 170 -13.06 -13.92 25.72
CA ASP A 170 -14.20 -14.37 24.90
C ASP A 170 -14.86 -15.61 25.54
N THR A 171 -15.81 -15.38 26.44
CA THR A 171 -16.55 -16.44 27.12
C THR A 171 -17.56 -17.14 26.23
N SER A 172 -18.04 -16.49 25.16
CA SER A 172 -19.02 -17.07 24.24
C SER A 172 -18.39 -17.92 23.14
N LYS A 173 -17.08 -17.78 22.91
CA LYS A 173 -16.34 -18.43 21.82
C LYS A 173 -16.93 -18.08 20.46
N SER A 174 -17.34 -16.83 20.32
CA SER A 174 -18.01 -16.32 19.11
C SER A 174 -17.03 -15.66 18.15
N PHE A 175 -15.80 -15.39 18.61
CA PHE A 175 -14.77 -14.70 17.84
C PHE A 175 -13.50 -15.56 17.77
N PRO A 176 -13.57 -16.71 17.05
CA PRO A 176 -12.42 -17.59 16.85
C PRO A 176 -11.31 -16.83 16.12
N TYR A 177 -10.05 -17.11 16.43
CA TYR A 177 -8.89 -16.50 15.75
C TYR A 177 -8.37 -17.40 14.65
N CYS A 178 -8.11 -18.68 14.96
CA CYS A 178 -7.65 -19.68 14.02
C CYS A 178 -7.86 -21.09 14.56
N ASP A 179 -7.89 -22.06 13.66
CA ASP A 179 -7.86 -23.49 13.99
C ASP A 179 -6.43 -23.98 14.22
N MET A 180 -6.28 -24.94 15.12
CA MET A 180 -5.05 -25.70 15.32
C MET A 180 -5.16 -27.07 14.65
N SER A 181 -4.03 -27.70 14.36
CA SER A 181 -3.96 -29.00 13.71
C SER A 181 -4.66 -30.15 14.46
N SER A 182 -4.90 -29.96 15.75
CA SER A 182 -5.70 -30.89 16.57
C SER A 182 -7.22 -30.81 16.32
N TYR A 183 -7.69 -29.72 15.72
CA TYR A 183 -9.09 -29.49 15.34
C TYR A 183 -9.32 -29.86 13.87
N ASP A 184 -8.54 -29.25 12.97
CA ASP A 184 -8.54 -29.54 11.54
C ASP A 184 -7.11 -29.79 11.05
N ALA A 185 -6.92 -30.85 10.25
CA ALA A 185 -5.61 -31.27 9.80
C ALA A 185 -5.00 -30.33 8.75
N ASP A 186 -5.82 -29.45 8.15
CA ASP A 186 -5.36 -28.46 7.18
C ASP A 186 -4.78 -27.21 7.86
N SER A 187 -4.94 -27.02 9.18
CA SER A 187 -4.19 -26.02 9.95
C SER A 187 -2.70 -26.36 10.02
N GLN A 188 -1.86 -25.33 9.85
CA GLN A 188 -0.40 -25.47 9.88
C GLN A 188 0.22 -25.07 11.21
N ILE A 189 -0.59 -24.88 12.25
CA ILE A 189 -0.13 -24.58 13.61
C ILE A 189 -0.60 -25.67 14.56
N ASN A 190 0.33 -26.24 15.32
CA ASN A 190 0.05 -27.16 16.41
C ASN A 190 0.19 -26.45 17.76
N PHE A 191 -0.57 -26.89 18.76
CA PHE A 191 -0.46 -26.42 20.13
C PHE A 191 -0.04 -27.55 21.06
N SER A 192 1.14 -27.41 21.66
CA SER A 192 1.67 -28.28 22.69
C SER A 192 1.96 -27.44 23.94
N ASP A 193 0.91 -27.23 24.75
CA ASP A 193 0.93 -26.36 25.94
C ASP A 193 2.29 -26.33 26.66
N PRO A 194 2.96 -25.15 26.71
CA PRO A 194 2.43 -23.81 26.39
C PRO A 194 2.70 -23.32 24.97
N ASP A 195 3.36 -24.13 24.12
CA ASP A 195 3.97 -23.65 22.89
C ASP A 195 3.09 -23.89 21.66
N PHE A 196 3.01 -22.87 20.80
CA PHE A 196 2.52 -22.96 19.42
C PHE A 196 3.70 -23.22 18.50
N ILE A 197 3.56 -24.19 17.59
CA ILE A 197 4.63 -24.67 16.73
C ILE A 197 4.09 -24.84 15.31
N VAL A 198 4.82 -24.33 14.32
CA VAL A 198 4.47 -24.54 12.90
C VAL A 198 4.68 -26.00 12.53
N ASN A 199 3.78 -26.55 11.72
CA ASN A 199 3.82 -27.94 11.29
C ASN A 199 4.90 -28.18 10.23
N ILE A 200 5.48 -29.39 10.30
CA ILE A 200 6.18 -30.00 9.16
C ILE A 200 5.17 -30.89 8.43
N LYS A 201 4.59 -30.36 7.35
CA LYS A 201 3.58 -31.06 6.55
C LYS A 201 4.18 -32.30 5.90
N ASP A 202 3.45 -33.42 5.98
CA ASP A 202 3.87 -34.74 5.48
C ASP A 202 5.27 -35.20 5.96
N GLY A 203 5.75 -34.64 7.08
CA GLY A 203 7.06 -34.94 7.66
C GLY A 203 8.25 -34.45 6.84
N THR A 204 8.04 -33.64 5.79
CA THR A 204 9.13 -33.18 4.90
C THR A 204 9.06 -31.71 4.53
N THR A 205 7.89 -31.08 4.53
CA THR A 205 7.71 -29.69 4.11
C THR A 205 7.57 -28.80 5.34
N ASP A 206 8.54 -27.91 5.53
CA ASP A 206 8.45 -26.87 6.56
C ASP A 206 7.45 -25.79 6.11
N MET A 207 6.43 -25.55 6.93
CA MET A 207 5.36 -24.59 6.61
C MET A 207 5.61 -23.20 7.20
N SER A 208 6.76 -22.96 7.85
CA SER A 208 7.08 -21.68 8.50
C SER A 208 6.96 -20.49 7.56
N ASP A 209 7.46 -20.60 6.33
CA ASP A 209 7.42 -19.52 5.32
C ASP A 209 6.20 -19.63 4.38
N HIS A 210 5.28 -20.55 4.62
CA HIS A 210 4.01 -20.60 3.89
C HIS A 210 3.02 -19.60 4.52
N PRO A 211 2.05 -19.08 3.75
CA PRO A 211 1.04 -18.18 4.29
C PRO A 211 0.23 -18.87 5.39
N MET A 212 -0.16 -18.07 6.38
CA MET A 212 -1.12 -18.48 7.40
C MET A 212 -2.46 -18.81 6.73
N VAL A 213 -3.02 -19.96 7.08
CA VAL A 213 -4.34 -20.43 6.63
C VAL A 213 -5.22 -20.78 7.83
N GLU A 214 -6.52 -21.01 7.60
CA GLU A 214 -7.47 -21.34 8.67
C GLU A 214 -7.51 -20.26 9.76
N VAL A 215 -7.42 -19.01 9.30
CA VAL A 215 -7.46 -17.80 10.12
C VAL A 215 -8.73 -17.03 9.81
N SER A 216 -9.44 -16.63 10.86
CA SER A 216 -10.62 -15.79 10.73
C SER A 216 -10.24 -14.33 10.53
N TRP A 217 -11.21 -13.52 10.09
CA TRP A 217 -11.05 -12.07 10.10
C TRP A 217 -10.71 -11.54 11.51
N TYR A 218 -11.33 -12.09 12.56
CA TYR A 218 -11.04 -11.73 13.95
C TYR A 218 -9.60 -12.02 14.37
N GLY A 219 -9.05 -13.16 13.94
CA GLY A 219 -7.65 -13.52 14.16
C GLY A 219 -6.69 -12.58 13.44
N CYS A 220 -7.02 -12.22 12.19
CA CYS A 220 -6.23 -11.27 11.40
C CYS A 220 -6.14 -9.90 12.05
N VAL A 221 -7.27 -9.32 12.50
CA VAL A 221 -7.25 -7.99 13.14
C VAL A 221 -6.63 -7.99 14.53
N ALA A 222 -6.73 -9.10 15.27
CA ALA A 222 -6.02 -9.28 16.53
C ALA A 222 -4.50 -9.30 16.31
N TYR A 223 -4.03 -9.99 15.27
CA TYR A 223 -2.63 -9.98 14.85
C TYR A 223 -2.16 -8.56 14.50
N CYS A 224 -2.94 -7.79 13.73
CA CYS A 224 -2.63 -6.38 13.41
C CYS A 224 -2.43 -5.53 14.67
N ASN A 225 -3.33 -5.65 15.65
CA ASN A 225 -3.22 -4.93 16.91
C ASN A 225 -1.98 -5.37 17.72
N TRP A 226 -1.71 -6.67 17.79
CA TRP A 226 -0.52 -7.20 18.45
C TRP A 226 0.77 -6.66 17.80
N LYS A 227 0.87 -6.74 16.47
CA LYS A 227 2.03 -6.25 15.71
C LYS A 227 2.23 -4.75 15.95
N SER A 228 1.16 -3.97 15.99
CA SER A 228 1.20 -2.54 16.35
C SER A 228 1.84 -2.32 17.73
N GLN A 229 1.44 -3.10 18.73
CA GLN A 229 1.98 -2.99 20.08
C GLN A 229 3.45 -3.40 20.16
N GLN A 230 3.88 -4.41 19.40
CA GLN A 230 5.29 -4.80 19.34
C GLN A 230 6.17 -3.68 18.78
N GLU A 231 5.66 -2.94 17.79
CA GLU A 231 6.37 -1.82 17.18
C GLU A 231 6.10 -0.47 17.91
N GLY A 232 5.40 -0.48 19.04
CA GLY A 232 5.12 0.72 19.84
C GLY A 232 4.14 1.72 19.19
N LEU A 233 3.27 1.24 18.30
CA LEU A 233 2.26 2.01 17.56
C LEU A 233 0.88 1.92 18.24
N GLU A 234 -0.02 2.84 17.89
CA GLU A 234 -1.41 2.79 18.35
C GLU A 234 -2.19 1.66 17.64
N SER A 235 -2.96 0.87 18.38
CA SER A 235 -3.84 -0.15 17.78
C SER A 235 -4.97 0.48 16.97
N CYS A 236 -5.18 0.01 15.75
CA CYS A 236 -6.25 0.48 14.87
C CYS A 236 -7.63 -0.09 15.25
N TYR A 237 -7.70 -1.32 15.76
CA TYR A 237 -8.98 -1.96 16.07
C TYR A 237 -9.35 -1.86 17.54
N ASP A 238 -10.63 -1.59 17.81
CA ASP A 238 -11.23 -1.88 19.12
C ASP A 238 -11.76 -3.32 19.11
N LEU A 239 -11.07 -4.25 19.78
CA LEU A 239 -11.45 -5.68 19.79
C LEU A 239 -12.75 -5.99 20.54
N SER A 240 -13.38 -5.00 21.19
CA SER A 240 -14.71 -5.16 21.81
C SER A 240 -15.85 -4.86 20.83
N THR A 241 -15.60 -4.01 19.84
CA THR A 241 -16.58 -3.59 18.83
C THR A 241 -16.22 -4.04 17.42
N TRP A 242 -14.97 -4.46 17.22
CA TRP A 242 -14.33 -4.82 15.96
C TRP A 242 -14.20 -3.66 14.96
N GLY A 243 -14.45 -2.43 15.39
CA GLY A 243 -14.30 -1.24 14.55
C GLY A 243 -12.84 -0.84 14.35
N CYS A 244 -12.48 -0.45 13.11
CA CYS A 244 -11.18 0.14 12.78
C CYS A 244 -11.23 1.66 12.87
N ASP A 245 -10.32 2.26 13.64
CA ASP A 245 -10.03 3.69 13.64
C ASP A 245 -8.88 3.98 12.67
N PHE A 246 -9.23 4.38 11.45
CA PHE A 246 -8.29 4.74 10.38
C PHE A 246 -7.49 6.02 10.65
N THR A 247 -7.68 6.67 11.80
CA THR A 247 -6.83 7.81 12.21
C THR A 247 -5.60 7.37 13.01
N LYS A 248 -5.51 6.08 13.36
CA LYS A 248 -4.38 5.49 14.09
C LYS A 248 -3.23 5.16 13.15
N ASN A 249 -2.04 5.06 13.73
CA ASN A 249 -0.79 4.83 13.00
C ASN A 249 -0.26 3.39 13.13
N GLY A 250 -1.13 2.44 13.50
CA GLY A 250 -0.78 1.03 13.63
C GLY A 250 -1.03 0.23 12.38
N PHE A 251 -0.72 -1.06 12.49
CA PHE A 251 -1.05 -2.03 11.46
C PHE A 251 -2.55 -2.31 11.43
N ARG A 252 -3.06 -2.55 10.24
CA ARG A 252 -4.44 -2.98 10.00
C ARG A 252 -4.54 -3.86 8.75
N LEU A 253 -5.72 -4.43 8.52
CA LEU A 253 -6.00 -5.01 7.21
C LEU A 253 -6.13 -3.88 6.17
N PRO A 254 -5.75 -4.14 4.90
CA PRO A 254 -6.00 -3.20 3.82
C PRO A 254 -7.51 -2.96 3.68
N THR A 255 -7.90 -1.75 3.29
CA THR A 255 -9.22 -1.59 2.67
C THR A 255 -9.24 -2.36 1.35
N GLU A 256 -10.42 -2.72 0.87
CA GLU A 256 -10.53 -3.38 -0.42
C GLU A 256 -9.97 -2.53 -1.57
N ALA A 257 -10.16 -1.21 -1.49
CA ALA A 257 -9.63 -0.28 -2.48
C ALA A 257 -8.10 -0.21 -2.43
N GLU A 258 -7.51 -0.14 -1.24
CA GLU A 258 -6.06 -0.22 -1.06
C GLU A 258 -5.50 -1.51 -1.63
N TRP A 259 -6.19 -2.63 -1.39
CA TRP A 259 -5.82 -3.93 -1.92
C TRP A 259 -5.84 -3.93 -3.46
N GLU A 260 -6.93 -3.47 -4.09
CA GLU A 260 -7.01 -3.48 -5.56
C GLU A 260 -5.98 -2.55 -6.20
N TYR A 261 -5.82 -1.35 -5.63
CA TYR A 261 -4.85 -0.38 -6.10
C TYR A 261 -3.42 -0.94 -6.04
N ALA A 262 -3.08 -1.55 -4.90
CA ALA A 262 -1.78 -2.16 -4.68
C ALA A 262 -1.57 -3.37 -5.60
N ALA A 263 -2.58 -4.23 -5.76
CA ALA A 263 -2.52 -5.40 -6.63
C ALA A 263 -2.33 -5.02 -8.11
N ARG A 264 -2.85 -3.88 -8.56
CA ARG A 264 -2.61 -3.36 -9.93
C ARG A 264 -1.17 -2.91 -10.17
N GLY A 265 -0.38 -2.63 -9.12
CA GLY A 265 1.05 -2.34 -9.23
C GLY A 265 1.38 -1.16 -10.14
N GLY A 266 0.55 -0.11 -10.14
CA GLY A 266 0.71 1.09 -10.99
C GLY A 266 0.23 0.95 -12.44
N ASN A 267 -0.23 -0.24 -12.86
CA ASN A 267 -0.77 -0.47 -14.20
C ASN A 267 -2.24 -0.08 -14.31
N HIS A 268 -2.50 1.24 -14.41
CA HIS A 268 -3.86 1.80 -14.55
C HIS A 268 -4.22 2.19 -16.00
N SER A 269 -3.30 2.02 -16.96
CA SER A 269 -3.57 2.28 -18.37
C SER A 269 -2.67 1.42 -19.28
N PRO A 270 -3.18 0.32 -19.86
CA PRO A 270 -4.54 -0.19 -19.70
C PRO A 270 -4.77 -0.85 -18.32
N TYR A 271 -6.05 -0.99 -17.92
CA TYR A 271 -6.41 -1.85 -16.79
C TYR A 271 -6.35 -3.31 -17.22
N TYR A 272 -5.36 -4.04 -16.72
CA TYR A 272 -5.16 -5.46 -17.00
C TYR A 272 -6.03 -6.37 -16.12
N ARG A 273 -6.23 -7.61 -16.57
CA ARG A 273 -6.92 -8.67 -15.80
C ARG A 273 -6.12 -9.13 -14.58
N TYR A 274 -4.81 -9.22 -14.69
CA TYR A 274 -3.87 -9.70 -13.67
C TYR A 274 -2.84 -8.60 -13.35
N PRO A 275 -2.09 -8.69 -12.22
CA PRO A 275 -1.10 -7.66 -11.85
C PRO A 275 -0.05 -7.38 -12.94
N TRP A 276 0.24 -8.40 -13.74
CA TRP A 276 1.30 -8.43 -14.76
C TRP A 276 0.77 -8.42 -16.21
N GLY A 277 -0.53 -8.33 -16.44
CA GLY A 277 -1.10 -8.31 -17.80
C GLY A 277 -2.42 -9.07 -17.96
N ASP A 278 -2.73 -9.46 -19.20
CA ASP A 278 -4.00 -10.12 -19.54
C ASP A 278 -3.90 -11.64 -19.67
N SER A 279 -2.74 -12.22 -19.37
CA SER A 279 -2.49 -13.65 -19.43
C SER A 279 -1.96 -14.18 -18.11
N ILE A 280 -2.26 -15.44 -17.85
CA ILE A 280 -1.91 -16.17 -16.64
C ILE A 280 -1.53 -17.59 -17.03
N ASN A 281 -0.51 -18.14 -16.40
CA ASN A 281 -0.11 -19.52 -16.55
C ASN A 281 0.59 -20.00 -15.27
N SER A 282 0.92 -21.29 -15.23
CA SER A 282 1.53 -21.99 -14.11
C SER A 282 2.86 -21.43 -13.59
N SER A 283 3.64 -20.72 -14.41
CA SER A 283 4.91 -20.13 -13.96
C SER A 283 4.75 -18.77 -13.28
N MET A 284 3.51 -18.28 -13.10
CA MET A 284 3.24 -16.89 -12.72
C MET A 284 2.58 -16.75 -11.34
N VAL A 285 1.97 -17.81 -10.83
CA VAL A 285 1.07 -17.75 -9.66
C VAL A 285 0.77 -19.15 -9.16
N ASN A 286 0.58 -19.29 -7.84
CA ASN A 286 0.04 -20.51 -7.25
C ASN A 286 -1.50 -20.56 -7.43
N TYR A 287 -1.96 -21.48 -8.26
CA TYR A 287 -3.37 -21.80 -8.49
C TYR A 287 -3.49 -23.28 -8.83
N TRP A 288 -4.71 -23.79 -8.88
CA TRP A 288 -4.91 -25.23 -9.02
C TRP A 288 -4.33 -25.77 -10.32
N ALA A 289 -3.52 -26.81 -10.18
CA ALA A 289 -2.72 -27.43 -11.22
C ALA A 289 -1.66 -26.47 -11.80
N SER A 290 -1.02 -25.67 -10.95
CA SER A 290 0.18 -24.87 -11.28
C SER A 290 1.34 -25.79 -11.65
N GLY A 291 1.40 -27.01 -11.12
CA GLY A 291 2.55 -27.90 -11.29
C GLY A 291 3.80 -27.44 -10.53
N ASP A 292 3.63 -26.59 -9.53
CA ASP A 292 4.66 -26.33 -8.52
C ASP A 292 4.87 -27.59 -7.63
N PRO A 293 6.02 -27.71 -6.94
CA PRO A 293 6.35 -28.93 -6.22
C PRO A 293 5.54 -29.12 -4.92
N TYR A 294 4.74 -28.13 -4.51
CA TYR A 294 3.95 -28.14 -3.28
C TYR A 294 2.52 -28.63 -3.49
N GLU A 295 2.09 -28.84 -4.74
CA GLU A 295 0.83 -29.52 -5.13
C GLU A 295 0.88 -31.05 -4.92
N THR A 296 1.44 -31.49 -3.80
CA THR A 296 1.53 -32.91 -3.43
C THR A 296 1.19 -33.13 -1.96
N GLY A 297 0.70 -34.32 -1.64
CA GLY A 297 0.40 -34.71 -0.26
C GLY A 297 -0.87 -34.07 0.30
N ALA A 298 -0.89 -33.84 1.62
CA ALA A 298 -2.02 -33.25 2.30
C ALA A 298 -2.20 -31.77 1.95
N PHE A 299 -3.44 -31.30 2.04
CA PHE A 299 -3.75 -29.88 1.96
C PHE A 299 -3.20 -29.13 3.19
N PRO A 300 -2.99 -27.82 3.08
CA PRO A 300 -3.12 -26.97 1.89
C PRO A 300 -1.91 -27.05 0.96
N TRP A 301 -2.10 -26.84 -0.34
CA TRP A 301 -1.02 -26.76 -1.34
C TRP A 301 -0.59 -25.31 -1.60
N THR A 302 -0.31 -24.58 -0.53
CA THR A 302 0.33 -23.26 -0.62
C THR A 302 1.79 -23.41 -1.03
N THR A 303 2.35 -22.37 -1.63
CA THR A 303 3.80 -22.21 -1.82
C THR A 303 4.36 -21.32 -0.71
N PRO A 304 5.66 -21.38 -0.40
CA PRO A 304 6.30 -20.35 0.42
C PRO A 304 6.00 -18.96 -0.16
N ILE A 305 5.89 -17.95 0.70
CA ILE A 305 5.70 -16.58 0.25
C ILE A 305 6.84 -16.16 -0.69
N GLY A 306 6.51 -15.42 -1.75
CA GLY A 306 7.49 -14.98 -2.73
C GLY A 306 8.08 -16.12 -3.58
N TYR A 307 7.46 -17.30 -3.63
CA TYR A 307 7.99 -18.43 -4.39
C TYR A 307 8.21 -18.11 -5.88
N TYR A 308 7.35 -17.28 -6.47
CA TYR A 308 7.43 -16.86 -7.88
C TYR A 308 8.40 -15.68 -8.08
N ASP A 309 9.66 -15.83 -7.64
CA ASP A 309 10.74 -14.81 -7.64
C ASP A 309 11.66 -14.83 -8.88
N GLY A 310 11.34 -15.66 -9.87
CA GLY A 310 12.18 -15.96 -11.05
C GLY A 310 12.91 -17.29 -10.98
N ASN A 311 12.97 -17.94 -9.81
CA ASN A 311 13.61 -19.25 -9.62
C ASN A 311 12.61 -20.39 -9.37
N GLN A 312 11.31 -20.12 -9.51
CA GLN A 312 10.22 -21.08 -9.30
C GLN A 312 10.24 -22.27 -10.26
N ILE A 313 9.42 -23.28 -9.94
CA ILE A 313 9.03 -24.37 -10.83
C ILE A 313 7.50 -24.31 -11.00
N PRO A 314 6.97 -24.30 -12.24
CA PRO A 314 7.70 -24.22 -13.52
C PRO A 314 8.49 -22.92 -13.68
N ALA A 315 9.65 -22.99 -14.35
CA ALA A 315 10.53 -21.85 -14.53
C ALA A 315 9.80 -20.65 -15.17
N GLY A 316 9.97 -19.48 -14.55
CA GLY A 316 9.30 -18.24 -14.94
C GLY A 316 10.22 -17.03 -14.77
N THR A 317 9.62 -15.86 -14.64
CA THR A 317 10.31 -14.60 -14.28
C THR A 317 9.90 -14.20 -12.87
N ASP A 318 10.56 -13.18 -12.33
CA ASP A 318 10.10 -12.55 -11.09
C ASP A 318 8.69 -11.99 -11.29
N MET A 319 7.78 -12.37 -10.39
CA MET A 319 6.35 -12.05 -10.44
C MET A 319 5.94 -10.99 -9.43
N ALA A 320 6.90 -10.32 -8.78
CA ALA A 320 6.61 -9.07 -8.09
C ALA A 320 5.84 -8.12 -9.02
N ASN A 321 4.75 -7.52 -8.55
CA ASN A 321 4.06 -6.51 -9.34
C ASN A 321 4.85 -5.19 -9.37
N GLY A 322 4.33 -4.17 -10.05
CA GLY A 322 5.05 -2.88 -10.20
C GLY A 322 5.29 -2.10 -8.90
N TYR A 323 4.73 -2.53 -7.76
CA TYR A 323 5.03 -1.99 -6.43
C TYR A 323 5.88 -2.95 -5.57
N GLY A 324 6.37 -4.05 -6.14
CA GLY A 324 7.21 -5.03 -5.44
C GLY A 324 6.44 -6.04 -4.59
N LEU A 325 5.11 -6.12 -4.73
CA LEU A 325 4.27 -7.07 -4.00
C LEU A 325 4.26 -8.44 -4.68
N TYR A 326 4.34 -9.50 -3.88
CA TYR A 326 4.21 -10.89 -4.32
C TYR A 326 2.87 -11.47 -3.88
N ASP A 327 2.43 -12.49 -4.60
CA ASP A 327 1.27 -13.33 -4.24
C ASP A 327 -0.04 -12.55 -4.01
N VAL A 328 -0.13 -11.30 -4.50
CA VAL A 328 -1.38 -10.51 -4.46
C VAL A 328 -2.50 -11.16 -5.29
N VAL A 329 -2.20 -12.19 -6.06
CA VAL A 329 -3.16 -13.04 -6.73
C VAL A 329 -2.66 -14.47 -6.60
N GLY A 330 -3.53 -15.39 -6.19
CA GLY A 330 -3.22 -16.80 -5.93
C GLY A 330 -2.64 -17.04 -4.54
N ASN A 331 -2.12 -18.24 -4.33
CA ASN A 331 -1.67 -18.74 -3.03
C ASN A 331 -2.81 -18.80 -2.00
N VAL A 332 -3.19 -17.71 -1.33
CA VAL A 332 -4.39 -17.67 -0.48
C VAL A 332 -5.29 -16.47 -0.79
N TRP A 333 -6.59 -16.60 -0.52
CA TRP A 333 -7.43 -15.41 -0.43
C TRP A 333 -6.98 -14.54 0.74
N GLU A 334 -7.12 -13.23 0.60
CA GLU A 334 -6.67 -12.28 1.60
C GLU A 334 -7.83 -11.46 2.16
N TRP A 335 -8.01 -11.52 3.49
CA TRP A 335 -9.00 -10.72 4.20
C TRP A 335 -8.73 -9.22 4.05
N CYS A 336 -9.78 -8.46 3.74
CA CYS A 336 -9.77 -7.00 3.77
C CYS A 336 -10.59 -6.47 4.96
N ASN A 337 -10.37 -5.21 5.33
CA ASN A 337 -11.12 -4.56 6.41
C ASN A 337 -12.61 -4.44 6.09
N ASP A 338 -12.95 -4.16 4.83
CA ASP A 338 -14.30 -3.78 4.41
C ASP A 338 -15.35 -4.85 4.70
N TRP A 339 -16.52 -4.39 5.16
CA TRP A 339 -17.74 -5.18 5.00
C TRP A 339 -18.06 -5.34 3.51
N TYR A 340 -18.50 -6.51 3.08
CA TYR A 340 -18.86 -6.74 1.68
C TYR A 340 -20.14 -5.97 1.31
N GLY A 341 -20.08 -5.22 0.20
CA GLY A 341 -21.16 -4.35 -0.24
C GLY A 341 -21.02 -3.84 -1.68
N SER A 342 -21.99 -3.04 -2.10
CA SER A 342 -22.08 -2.49 -3.46
C SER A 342 -21.14 -1.30 -3.68
N TYR A 343 -20.52 -1.25 -4.85
CA TYR A 343 -19.69 -0.11 -5.29
C TYR A 343 -20.51 1.15 -5.63
N SER A 344 -21.82 1.03 -5.88
CA SER A 344 -22.65 2.19 -6.28
C SER A 344 -22.75 3.28 -5.21
N SER A 345 -22.39 2.98 -3.96
CA SER A 345 -22.35 3.92 -2.84
C SER A 345 -20.94 4.15 -2.29
N SER A 346 -19.92 3.68 -2.99
CA SER A 346 -18.52 3.82 -2.56
C SER A 346 -18.11 5.31 -2.62
N PRO A 347 -17.55 5.87 -1.54
CA PRO A 347 -16.99 7.22 -1.60
C PRO A 347 -15.73 7.23 -2.48
N GLU A 348 -15.48 8.36 -3.14
CA GLU A 348 -14.35 8.50 -4.08
C GLU A 348 -12.99 8.60 -3.37
N THR A 349 -12.93 8.86 -2.06
CA THR A 349 -11.66 9.08 -1.34
C THR A 349 -11.55 8.15 -0.15
N ASN A 350 -10.47 7.36 -0.10
CA ASN A 350 -10.17 6.37 0.94
C ASN A 350 -11.40 5.57 1.40
N PRO A 351 -12.11 4.88 0.49
CA PRO A 351 -13.27 4.09 0.86
C PRO A 351 -12.88 2.97 1.83
N THR A 352 -13.67 2.81 2.88
CA THR A 352 -13.49 1.80 3.94
C THR A 352 -14.62 0.77 3.99
N GLY A 353 -15.42 0.74 2.91
CA GLY A 353 -16.58 -0.12 2.76
C GLY A 353 -17.83 0.41 3.47
N PRO A 354 -18.95 -0.34 3.43
CA PRO A 354 -20.15 -0.04 4.19
C PRO A 354 -19.87 -0.04 5.71
N VAL A 355 -20.59 0.80 6.45
CA VAL A 355 -20.46 0.92 7.92
C VAL A 355 -20.84 -0.34 8.71
N SER A 356 -21.54 -1.29 8.08
CA SER A 356 -21.97 -2.55 8.67
C SER A 356 -22.25 -3.59 7.60
N GLY A 357 -22.06 -4.87 7.92
CA GLY A 357 -22.39 -5.98 7.05
C GLY A 357 -22.48 -7.30 7.81
N SER A 358 -22.61 -8.39 7.04
CA SER A 358 -22.61 -9.75 7.58
C SER A 358 -21.34 -10.53 7.22
N TYR A 359 -20.65 -10.10 6.17
CA TYR A 359 -19.51 -10.78 5.56
C TYR A 359 -18.43 -9.74 5.26
N HIS A 360 -17.17 -10.08 5.49
CA HIS A 360 -16.03 -9.24 5.12
C HIS A 360 -15.48 -9.64 3.75
N VAL A 361 -14.85 -8.69 3.08
CA VAL A 361 -14.28 -8.87 1.75
C VAL A 361 -13.05 -9.78 1.79
N LEU A 362 -12.92 -10.65 0.78
CA LEU A 362 -11.75 -11.44 0.45
C LEU A 362 -11.30 -11.14 -0.99
N ARG A 363 -9.98 -11.11 -1.22
CA ARG A 363 -9.38 -10.79 -2.54
C ARG A 363 -8.26 -11.78 -2.91
N GLY A 364 -7.80 -11.73 -4.16
CA GLY A 364 -6.61 -12.47 -4.61
C GLY A 364 -6.85 -13.88 -5.16
N ALA A 365 -7.85 -14.60 -4.66
CA ALA A 365 -8.02 -16.04 -4.90
C ALA A 365 -6.88 -16.90 -4.33
N GLY A 366 -7.11 -18.21 -4.19
CA GLY A 366 -6.15 -19.14 -3.62
C GLY A 366 -5.67 -20.24 -4.57
N TRP A 367 -4.75 -21.05 -4.05
CA TRP A 367 -4.17 -22.24 -4.71
C TRP A 367 -5.24 -23.26 -5.13
N ASN A 368 -6.33 -23.37 -4.37
CA ASN A 368 -7.38 -24.35 -4.63
C ASN A 368 -8.41 -23.91 -5.68
N ASN A 369 -8.25 -22.70 -6.23
CA ASN A 369 -9.12 -22.21 -7.28
C ASN A 369 -8.58 -22.63 -8.65
N GLY A 370 -9.27 -23.53 -9.35
CA GLY A 370 -9.02 -23.74 -10.78
C GLY A 370 -10.12 -24.49 -11.49
N GLY A 371 -10.35 -24.06 -12.73
CA GLY A 371 -11.44 -24.58 -13.56
C GLY A 371 -11.91 -23.66 -14.69
N GLY A 372 -11.34 -22.46 -14.84
CA GLY A 372 -11.87 -21.46 -15.79
C GLY A 372 -10.85 -20.56 -16.49
N GLY A 373 -9.59 -20.98 -16.63
CA GLY A 373 -8.57 -20.17 -17.33
C GLY A 373 -8.18 -18.88 -16.61
N GLY A 374 -8.01 -18.95 -15.27
CA GLY A 374 -7.61 -17.82 -14.43
C GLY A 374 -8.72 -16.85 -14.02
N TYR A 375 -9.98 -17.22 -14.22
CA TYR A 375 -11.13 -16.35 -13.96
C TYR A 375 -11.15 -15.74 -12.54
N TYR A 376 -10.88 -16.55 -11.50
CA TYR A 376 -10.92 -16.14 -10.09
C TYR A 376 -9.71 -15.29 -9.70
N HIS A 377 -8.58 -15.50 -10.37
CA HIS A 377 -7.31 -14.81 -10.15
C HIS A 377 -7.25 -13.41 -10.75
N ARG A 378 -8.37 -12.87 -11.24
CA ARG A 378 -8.37 -11.50 -11.77
C ARG A 378 -8.29 -10.52 -10.61
N VAL A 379 -7.51 -9.44 -10.79
CA VAL A 379 -7.34 -8.39 -9.77
C VAL A 379 -8.68 -7.80 -9.32
N ALA A 380 -9.68 -7.74 -10.21
CA ALA A 380 -11.01 -7.23 -9.89
C ALA A 380 -11.97 -8.27 -9.25
N ILE A 381 -11.60 -9.54 -9.06
CA ILE A 381 -12.50 -10.53 -8.43
C ILE A 381 -12.57 -10.31 -6.93
N ARG A 382 -13.79 -10.23 -6.42
CA ARG A 382 -14.09 -10.09 -5.00
C ARG A 382 -14.79 -11.35 -4.52
N TYR A 383 -14.51 -11.75 -3.30
CA TYR A 383 -15.26 -12.75 -2.58
C TYR A 383 -15.62 -12.21 -1.20
N ASP A 384 -16.45 -12.94 -0.47
CA ASP A 384 -16.83 -12.59 0.88
C ASP A 384 -17.10 -13.84 1.71
N ASP A 385 -16.77 -13.74 2.99
CA ASP A 385 -17.15 -14.78 3.94
C ASP A 385 -17.40 -14.21 5.34
N TYR A 386 -17.95 -15.05 6.20
CA TYR A 386 -18.33 -14.68 7.55
C TYR A 386 -17.06 -14.39 8.34
N PRO A 387 -16.98 -13.28 9.11
CA PRO A 387 -15.75 -12.91 9.80
C PRO A 387 -15.23 -13.95 10.79
N GLY A 388 -16.12 -14.83 11.28
CA GLY A 388 -15.77 -15.94 12.14
C GLY A 388 -15.52 -17.25 11.40
N ASP A 389 -15.48 -17.28 10.06
CA ASP A 389 -15.03 -18.47 9.35
C ASP A 389 -13.51 -18.58 9.45
N HIS A 390 -13.04 -19.72 9.95
CA HIS A 390 -11.63 -20.06 10.15
C HIS A 390 -11.33 -21.47 9.66
N SER A 391 -12.29 -22.18 9.07
CA SER A 391 -12.11 -23.59 8.68
C SER A 391 -11.86 -23.76 7.18
N TYR A 392 -11.59 -22.66 6.49
CA TYR A 392 -11.21 -22.68 5.09
C TYR A 392 -9.69 -22.53 4.92
N TYR A 393 -9.05 -23.61 4.51
CA TYR A 393 -7.61 -23.77 4.27
C TYR A 393 -7.02 -22.93 3.12
N GLY A 394 -7.83 -22.04 2.54
CA GLY A 394 -7.42 -21.10 1.50
C GLY A 394 -7.58 -19.63 1.89
N PHE A 395 -7.92 -19.32 3.15
CA PHE A 395 -8.03 -17.94 3.64
C PHE A 395 -6.83 -17.58 4.50
N GLY A 396 -6.12 -16.54 4.11
CA GLY A 396 -5.06 -15.87 4.86
C GLY A 396 -5.25 -14.35 4.79
N PHE A 397 -4.15 -13.61 4.92
CA PHE A 397 -4.20 -12.15 4.90
C PHE A 397 -2.81 -11.53 4.73
N ARG A 398 -2.83 -10.24 4.39
CA ARG A 398 -1.68 -9.34 4.45
C ARG A 398 -2.05 -8.08 5.21
N ILE A 399 -1.07 -7.28 5.61
CA ILE A 399 -1.31 -6.10 6.46
C ILE A 399 -0.83 -4.82 5.79
N VAL A 400 -1.39 -3.70 6.22
CA VAL A 400 -0.93 -2.36 5.85
C VAL A 400 -0.56 -1.56 7.10
N LEU A 401 0.23 -0.53 6.90
CA LEU A 401 0.65 0.43 7.91
C LEU A 401 0.45 1.85 7.40
N ASP A 402 -0.33 2.63 8.15
CA ASP A 402 -0.44 4.07 7.94
C ASP A 402 0.56 4.76 8.86
N LEU A 403 1.51 5.51 8.32
CA LEU A 403 2.47 6.26 9.16
C LEU A 403 1.88 7.46 9.89
N GLY A 404 0.55 7.58 9.94
CA GLY A 404 -0.15 8.68 10.59
C GLY A 404 0.23 10.05 10.02
N LEU A 405 0.70 10.11 8.77
CA LEU A 405 0.76 11.38 8.06
C LEU A 405 -0.68 11.87 7.95
N PRO A 406 -1.02 13.03 8.51
CA PRO A 406 -2.42 13.42 8.62
C PRO A 406 -3.07 13.46 7.23
N LEU A 407 -4.22 12.80 7.10
CA LEU A 407 -4.98 12.78 5.85
C LEU A 407 -5.20 14.21 5.36
N LEU A 408 -4.82 14.45 4.11
CA LEU A 408 -5.07 15.74 3.48
C LEU A 408 -6.59 15.94 3.42
N GLY A 409 -7.06 17.07 3.93
CA GLY A 409 -8.46 17.44 3.75
C GLY A 409 -8.73 17.75 2.28
N GLN A 410 -9.94 17.51 1.78
CA GLN A 410 -10.33 18.04 0.47
C GLN A 410 -10.53 19.55 0.53
N ALA A 411 -10.29 20.22 -0.60
CA ALA A 411 -10.69 21.60 -0.78
C ALA A 411 -12.21 21.72 -0.54
N SER A 412 -12.63 22.77 0.16
CA SER A 412 -14.03 22.96 0.54
C SER A 412 -14.47 24.41 0.36
N ASN A 413 -15.77 24.67 0.55
CA ASN A 413 -16.35 26.02 0.49
C ASN A 413 -15.99 26.79 -0.81
N PRO A 414 -16.34 26.25 -2.00
CA PRO A 414 -16.05 26.89 -3.26
C PRO A 414 -16.75 28.25 -3.38
N ASN A 415 -16.06 29.22 -3.94
CA ASN A 415 -16.62 30.47 -4.43
C ASN A 415 -16.04 30.77 -5.82
N PRO A 416 -16.87 30.84 -6.89
CA PRO A 416 -18.33 30.74 -6.89
C PRO A 416 -18.84 29.40 -6.34
N ALA A 417 -19.97 29.45 -5.61
CA ALA A 417 -20.56 28.25 -5.03
C ALA A 417 -20.95 27.26 -6.13
N ASP A 418 -20.87 25.96 -5.83
CA ASP A 418 -21.20 24.91 -6.80
C ASP A 418 -22.64 25.06 -7.32
N GLY A 419 -22.79 24.98 -8.65
CA GLY A 419 -24.04 25.16 -9.38
C GLY A 419 -24.52 26.61 -9.48
N SER A 420 -23.72 27.61 -9.08
CA SER A 420 -24.16 29.02 -9.11
C SER A 420 -24.38 29.55 -10.54
N LEU A 421 -25.36 30.43 -10.69
CA LEU A 421 -25.73 31.06 -11.96
C LEU A 421 -25.50 32.57 -11.91
N GLY A 422 -25.25 33.19 -13.07
CA GLY A 422 -25.10 34.64 -13.18
C GLY A 422 -23.78 35.17 -12.63
N VAL A 423 -22.76 34.32 -12.59
CA VAL A 423 -21.43 34.68 -12.08
C VAL A 423 -20.76 35.70 -13.00
N SER A 424 -20.02 36.64 -12.42
CA SER A 424 -19.23 37.61 -13.20
C SER A 424 -18.24 36.89 -14.11
N LYS A 425 -18.08 37.39 -15.35
CA LYS A 425 -17.06 36.88 -16.28
C LYS A 425 -15.62 37.20 -15.87
N THR A 426 -15.45 37.97 -14.80
CA THR A 426 -14.15 38.29 -14.19
C THR A 426 -14.12 37.82 -12.73
N ALA A 427 -14.93 36.81 -12.38
CA ALA A 427 -14.95 36.28 -11.03
C ALA A 427 -13.70 35.42 -10.80
N ASP A 428 -12.97 35.74 -9.73
CA ASP A 428 -11.93 34.87 -9.20
C ASP A 428 -12.56 33.65 -8.52
N LEU A 429 -11.85 32.53 -8.59
CA LEU A 429 -12.17 31.32 -7.86
C LEU A 429 -11.46 31.36 -6.51
N SER A 430 -12.09 30.81 -5.47
CA SER A 430 -11.52 30.70 -4.13
C SER A 430 -12.12 29.53 -3.36
N TRP A 431 -11.33 28.95 -2.47
CA TRP A 431 -11.72 27.79 -1.66
C TRP A 431 -11.10 27.88 -0.27
N THR A 432 -11.58 27.04 0.64
CA THR A 432 -10.91 26.71 1.90
C THR A 432 -9.99 25.53 1.64
N ALA A 433 -8.69 25.71 1.93
CA ALA A 433 -7.70 24.65 1.84
C ALA A 433 -8.07 23.44 2.70
N GLY A 434 -7.75 22.26 2.18
CA GLY A 434 -7.66 21.03 2.94
C GLY A 434 -6.75 21.13 4.16
N SER A 435 -7.06 20.36 5.21
CA SER A 435 -6.12 20.18 6.32
C SER A 435 -4.80 19.62 5.82
N TYR A 436 -3.68 20.09 6.37
CA TYR A 436 -2.31 19.60 6.09
C TYR A 436 -1.81 19.81 4.65
N THR A 437 -2.53 20.59 3.86
CA THR A 437 -2.10 21.04 2.54
C THR A 437 -0.88 21.96 2.61
N THR A 438 0.03 21.76 1.66
CA THR A 438 1.14 22.66 1.31
C THR A 438 0.92 23.44 0.01
N SER A 439 0.25 22.86 -0.99
CA SER A 439 -0.06 23.49 -2.28
C SER A 439 -1.31 22.90 -2.95
N HIS A 440 -1.76 23.52 -4.03
CA HIS A 440 -3.02 23.23 -4.70
C HIS A 440 -2.81 23.08 -6.21
N ASP A 441 -3.21 21.94 -6.75
CA ASP A 441 -3.33 21.72 -8.18
C ASP A 441 -4.71 22.20 -8.65
N VAL A 442 -4.73 23.21 -9.51
CA VAL A 442 -5.93 23.86 -10.01
C VAL A 442 -6.32 23.28 -11.36
N TYR A 443 -7.59 22.88 -11.49
CA TYR A 443 -8.21 22.45 -12.74
C TYR A 443 -9.37 23.38 -13.08
N PHE A 444 -9.45 23.85 -14.31
CA PHE A 444 -10.49 24.78 -14.74
C PHE A 444 -10.76 24.69 -16.25
N GLY A 445 -12.03 24.69 -16.66
CA GLY A 445 -12.40 24.79 -18.07
C GLY A 445 -13.87 24.50 -18.34
N THR A 446 -14.25 24.39 -19.62
CA THR A 446 -15.64 24.11 -20.02
C THR A 446 -15.95 22.61 -20.14
N ASN A 447 -14.96 21.74 -19.94
CA ASN A 447 -15.11 20.29 -19.97
C ASN A 447 -15.34 19.74 -18.55
N ASN A 448 -16.06 18.63 -18.45
CA ASN A 448 -16.17 17.85 -17.22
C ASN A 448 -15.63 16.42 -17.49
N PRO A 449 -14.50 16.00 -16.88
CA PRO A 449 -13.70 16.74 -15.89
C PRO A 449 -12.88 17.91 -16.50
N PRO A 450 -12.59 18.96 -15.71
CA PRO A 450 -11.83 20.12 -16.18
C PRO A 450 -10.35 19.80 -16.39
N PRO A 451 -9.67 20.48 -17.34
CA PRO A 451 -8.24 20.29 -17.58
C PRO A 451 -7.38 20.92 -16.46
N PHE A 452 -6.19 20.37 -16.25
CA PHE A 452 -5.19 20.91 -15.32
C PHE A 452 -4.64 22.24 -15.82
N ILE A 453 -4.52 23.23 -14.92
CA ILE A 453 -3.99 24.56 -15.22
C ILE A 453 -2.60 24.75 -14.61
N GLY A 454 -2.42 24.36 -13.34
CA GLY A 454 -1.14 24.54 -12.65
C GLY A 454 -1.22 24.32 -11.15
N ASN A 455 -0.04 24.34 -10.50
CA ASN A 455 0.11 24.25 -9.06
C ASN A 455 0.36 25.63 -8.43
N GLN A 456 -0.18 25.88 -7.24
CA GLN A 456 0.02 27.12 -6.48
C GLN A 456 -0.14 26.95 -4.98
N SER A 457 0.40 27.88 -4.19
CA SER A 457 0.23 27.89 -2.72
C SER A 457 -0.94 28.73 -2.22
N LEU A 458 -1.59 29.51 -3.10
CA LEU A 458 -2.71 30.36 -2.74
C LEU A 458 -4.03 29.61 -2.89
N THR A 459 -5.02 29.97 -2.07
CA THR A 459 -6.38 29.42 -2.15
C THR A 459 -7.31 30.24 -3.06
N THR A 460 -6.73 30.92 -4.05
CA THR A 460 -7.43 31.79 -5.00
C THR A 460 -6.85 31.64 -6.39
N PHE A 461 -7.68 31.57 -7.43
CA PHE A 461 -7.25 31.45 -8.81
C PHE A 461 -8.01 32.43 -9.71
N ASP A 462 -7.30 33.20 -10.51
CA ASP A 462 -7.88 34.11 -11.52
C ASP A 462 -7.95 33.36 -12.87
N PRO A 463 -9.16 33.00 -13.35
CA PRO A 463 -9.33 32.32 -14.62
C PRO A 463 -9.17 33.25 -15.84
N GLY A 464 -9.02 34.56 -15.61
CA GLY A 464 -9.09 35.58 -16.64
C GLY A 464 -10.52 35.88 -17.08
N GLU A 465 -10.64 36.51 -18.25
CA GLU A 465 -11.93 36.91 -18.80
C GLU A 465 -12.66 35.72 -19.43
N MET A 466 -13.85 35.41 -18.90
CA MET A 466 -14.69 34.28 -19.33
C MET A 466 -15.77 34.69 -20.37
N ASP A 467 -16.32 33.68 -21.04
CA ASP A 467 -17.43 33.85 -22.00
C ASP A 467 -18.78 34.01 -21.28
N TYR A 468 -19.69 34.76 -21.90
CA TYR A 468 -21.07 34.91 -21.43
C TYR A 468 -21.86 33.61 -21.57
N SER A 469 -22.88 33.41 -20.72
CA SER A 469 -23.81 32.28 -20.79
C SER A 469 -23.14 30.91 -20.86
N THR A 470 -21.95 30.75 -20.25
CA THR A 470 -21.11 29.56 -20.36
C THR A 470 -20.93 28.89 -19.01
N THR A 471 -21.07 27.56 -18.96
CA THR A 471 -20.80 26.78 -17.76
C THR A 471 -19.34 26.36 -17.72
N TYR A 472 -18.68 26.66 -16.61
CA TYR A 472 -17.32 26.24 -16.31
C TYR A 472 -17.33 25.21 -15.17
N TYR A 473 -16.40 24.28 -15.25
CA TYR A 473 -16.11 23.27 -14.24
C TYR A 473 -14.72 23.52 -13.67
N TRP A 474 -14.55 23.24 -12.38
CA TRP A 474 -13.27 23.40 -11.71
C TRP A 474 -13.13 22.44 -10.53
N ARG A 475 -11.88 22.09 -10.23
CA ARG A 475 -11.50 21.15 -9.17
C ARG A 475 -10.20 21.61 -8.56
N ILE A 476 -10.03 21.40 -7.26
CA ILE A 476 -8.79 21.66 -6.56
C ILE A 476 -8.30 20.35 -5.93
N ASP A 477 -7.15 19.88 -6.41
CA ASP A 477 -6.47 18.76 -5.77
C ASP A 477 -5.45 19.30 -4.77
N GLU A 478 -5.56 18.87 -3.52
CA GLU A 478 -4.79 19.35 -2.39
C GLU A 478 -3.50 18.52 -2.26
N ILE A 479 -2.33 19.17 -2.21
CA ILE A 479 -1.02 18.52 -2.12
C ILE A 479 -0.38 18.84 -0.78
N GLY A 480 0.09 17.83 -0.07
CA GLY A 480 0.89 17.99 1.13
C GLY A 480 1.94 16.90 1.28
N ASN A 481 2.56 16.84 2.45
CA ASN A 481 3.63 15.88 2.72
C ASN A 481 3.16 14.43 2.64
N ALA A 482 1.86 14.18 2.80
CA ALA A 482 1.22 12.86 2.69
C ALA A 482 0.84 12.47 1.25
N GLY A 483 1.19 13.29 0.25
CA GLY A 483 0.83 13.09 -1.15
C GLY A 483 -0.22 14.07 -1.65
N LYS A 484 -1.20 13.58 -2.40
CA LYS A 484 -2.27 14.37 -3.02
C LYS A 484 -3.63 13.82 -2.60
N THR A 485 -4.59 14.68 -2.27
CA THR A 485 -6.00 14.32 -2.23
C THR A 485 -6.77 15.06 -3.32
N TYR A 486 -7.71 14.37 -3.95
CA TYR A 486 -8.46 14.88 -5.09
C TYR A 486 -9.70 15.64 -4.63
N GLY A 487 -9.98 16.78 -5.26
CA GLY A 487 -11.15 17.60 -4.93
C GLY A 487 -12.42 17.14 -5.63
N LEU A 488 -13.56 17.63 -5.15
CA LEU A 488 -14.83 17.51 -5.89
C LEU A 488 -14.82 18.43 -7.13
N VAL A 489 -15.48 18.01 -8.20
CA VAL A 489 -15.71 18.87 -9.38
C VAL A 489 -16.87 19.80 -9.08
N TRP A 490 -16.60 21.10 -8.99
CA TRP A 490 -17.58 22.16 -8.86
C TRP A 490 -17.88 22.81 -10.21
N SER A 491 -19.02 23.49 -10.31
CA SER A 491 -19.44 24.19 -11.53
C SER A 491 -20.10 25.54 -11.25
N PHE A 492 -20.09 26.43 -12.24
CA PHE A 492 -20.91 27.64 -12.26
C PHE A 492 -21.19 28.11 -13.69
N THR A 493 -22.23 28.92 -13.87
CA THR A 493 -22.59 29.53 -15.17
C THR A 493 -22.45 31.05 -15.11
N THR A 494 -21.75 31.62 -16.09
CA THR A 494 -21.56 33.06 -16.21
C THR A 494 -22.86 33.79 -16.57
N LEU A 495 -22.92 35.08 -16.25
CA LEU A 495 -24.03 35.96 -16.60
C LEU A 495 -24.32 36.00 -18.11
N SER A 496 -25.56 36.33 -18.46
CA SER A 496 -26.01 36.35 -19.85
C SER A 496 -25.43 37.55 -20.61
N SER A 497 -25.27 37.38 -21.94
CA SER A 497 -24.82 38.48 -22.80
C SER A 497 -25.78 39.67 -22.70
N PRO A 498 -25.28 40.91 -22.52
CA PRO A 498 -26.15 42.08 -22.53
C PRO A 498 -26.92 42.16 -23.85
N PRO A 499 -28.17 42.64 -23.83
CA PRO A 499 -28.94 42.81 -25.05
C PRO A 499 -28.21 43.79 -26.00
N PRO A 500 -28.29 43.57 -27.32
CA PRO A 500 -27.66 44.46 -28.29
C PRO A 500 -28.18 45.90 -28.10
N PRO A 501 -27.34 46.92 -28.37
CA PRO A 501 -27.76 48.31 -28.24
C PRO A 501 -29.02 48.58 -29.09
N PRO A 502 -29.94 49.42 -28.61
CA PRO A 502 -31.11 49.79 -29.40
C PRO A 502 -30.67 50.47 -30.72
N PRO A 503 -31.42 50.24 -31.81
CA PRO A 503 -31.07 50.68 -33.17
C PRO A 503 -31.00 52.19 -33.36
#